data_AF-A2Y4I6-F1
#
_entry.id   AF-A2Y4I6-F1
#
_cell.length_a   1.000
_cell.length_b   1.000
_cell.length_c   1.000
_cell.angle_alpha   90.00
_cell.angle_beta   90.00
_cell.angle_gamma   90.00
#
_symmetry.space_group_name_H-M   'P 1'
#
loop_
_entity.id
_entity.type
_entity.pdbx_description
1 polymer ?
#
loop_
_entity_poly.entity_id
_entity_poly.type
_entity_poly.pdbx_seq_one_letter_code
_entity_poly.pdbx_strand_id
1 'polypeptide(L)'
;MFAAICRRRLAALFPQIRGGGGGAYHVQSNPQAALLFHGYSTAAVTGGPDSEPCPDTVSYLVSCGLPPAVARHTAANTRGLRIRSTEKADAVRTLLRSYGFSDADVARIARSAPLLLTVDPDRIIRPKLEFFATMGFQPSKLSTAPLLLARSLEKHLVPTIQFLRSIIGSDDGIRRGFSRIPRALMVSLDNCMRPAVEALHRHGLTGREDVSKVLVLQMGVLMLSPVRIGEIFEDLKAMGMSITDGRFANSFRAMCSMRRATWLRRVALYRSFGLSESEVFEAFKKQPTALLGADETIKKKASFFRDALKLEMREVMVHPVVMAYSFEKTILPRCAVLSVLMREGKINPDIQLLHALLGSAKTFSGRYVDRFAADVPDVVEAYEGKIKFKGFKGQGQGV
;
A
#
# COMPACT_ATOMS: atom_id res chain seq x y z
N MET A 1 -14.86 -3.72 -34.62
CA MET A 1 -15.07 -2.28 -34.35
C MET A 1 -14.56 -1.79 -32.97
N PHE A 2 -13.94 -2.64 -32.13
CA PHE A 2 -13.44 -2.26 -30.78
C PHE A 2 -11.93 -1.89 -30.71
N ALA A 3 -11.13 -2.21 -31.72
CA ALA A 3 -9.69 -1.92 -31.73
C ALA A 3 -9.31 -0.45 -32.05
N ALA A 4 -10.28 0.36 -32.51
CA ALA A 4 -10.02 1.71 -33.01
C ALA A 4 -10.06 2.80 -31.91
N ILE A 5 -10.78 2.57 -30.81
CA ILE A 5 -10.98 3.59 -29.76
C ILE A 5 -9.75 3.68 -28.81
N CYS A 6 -8.99 2.59 -28.65
CA CYS A 6 -7.75 2.61 -27.84
C CYS A 6 -6.50 3.01 -28.64
N ARG A 7 -6.45 2.77 -29.97
CA ARG A 7 -5.30 3.20 -30.80
C ARG A 7 -5.22 4.71 -30.99
N ARG A 8 -6.37 5.41 -31.07
CA ARG A 8 -6.39 6.88 -31.27
C ARG A 8 -5.90 7.71 -30.06
N ARG A 9 -5.73 7.10 -28.87
CA ARG A 9 -5.16 7.80 -27.70
C ARG A 9 -3.71 7.45 -27.38
N LEU A 10 -3.14 6.41 -28.00
CA LEU A 10 -1.72 6.06 -27.86
C LEU A 10 -0.82 6.71 -28.92
N ALA A 11 -1.37 7.11 -30.07
CA ALA A 11 -0.62 7.79 -31.13
C ALA A 11 -0.43 9.32 -30.90
N ALA A 12 -1.06 9.89 -29.88
CA ALA A 12 -0.99 11.33 -29.58
C ALA A 12 0.09 11.71 -28.53
N LEU A 13 1.00 10.79 -28.20
CA LEU A 13 2.03 10.99 -27.16
C LEU A 13 3.46 11.19 -27.67
N PHE A 14 3.66 11.40 -28.98
CA PHE A 14 4.94 11.87 -29.51
C PHE A 14 4.75 13.06 -30.46
N PRO A 15 4.82 14.31 -29.96
CA PRO A 15 5.23 15.43 -30.77
C PRO A 15 6.76 15.48 -30.80
N GLN A 16 7.28 15.53 -32.03
CA GLN A 16 8.57 16.10 -32.38
C GLN A 16 8.87 17.37 -31.57
N ILE A 17 10.13 17.48 -31.15
CA ILE A 17 10.70 18.62 -30.43
C ILE A 17 10.63 19.87 -31.32
N ARG A 18 9.90 20.90 -30.89
CA ARG A 18 10.28 22.31 -31.07
C ARG A 18 9.40 23.27 -30.26
N GLY A 19 10.06 23.98 -29.34
CA GLY A 19 9.83 25.39 -29.00
C GLY A 19 8.50 25.83 -28.38
N GLY A 20 8.56 26.22 -27.10
CA GLY A 20 7.76 27.35 -26.60
C GLY A 20 6.81 27.05 -25.44
N GLY A 21 7.15 27.54 -24.25
CA GLY A 21 6.23 28.06 -23.24
C GLY A 21 5.26 27.08 -22.56
N GLY A 22 5.74 26.35 -21.54
CA GLY A 22 4.89 25.55 -20.66
C GLY A 22 5.11 25.90 -19.19
N GLY A 23 4.14 26.58 -18.58
CA GLY A 23 4.12 26.87 -17.15
C GLY A 23 4.13 25.60 -16.31
N ALA A 24 5.18 25.43 -15.51
CA ALA A 24 5.37 24.30 -14.63
C ALA A 24 4.56 24.49 -13.33
N TYR A 25 3.55 23.64 -13.12
CA TYR A 25 3.04 23.38 -11.77
C TYR A 25 4.05 22.48 -11.05
N HIS A 26 5.00 23.12 -10.37
CA HIS A 26 5.88 22.47 -9.40
C HIS A 26 5.06 21.97 -8.21
N VAL A 27 4.94 20.65 -8.08
CA VAL A 27 4.59 20.00 -6.81
C VAL A 27 5.86 19.93 -5.98
N GLN A 28 6.13 20.98 -5.22
CA GLN A 28 7.05 20.95 -4.08
C GLN A 28 6.57 21.93 -3.01
N SER A 29 5.98 21.39 -1.94
CA SER A 29 6.20 21.88 -0.57
C SER A 29 5.52 20.94 0.43
N ASN A 30 6.30 20.60 1.46
CA ASN A 30 5.95 19.74 2.59
C ASN A 30 4.71 20.28 3.35
N PRO A 31 3.56 19.58 3.39
CA PRO A 31 2.34 20.10 4.01
C PRO A 31 2.31 20.03 5.55
N GLN A 32 3.41 19.63 6.20
CA GLN A 32 3.45 19.45 7.66
C GLN A 32 3.36 20.77 8.45
N ALA A 33 3.76 21.91 7.89
CA ALA A 33 3.75 23.20 8.60
C ALA A 33 2.39 23.92 8.57
N ALA A 34 1.58 23.71 7.52
CA ALA A 34 0.34 24.46 7.31
C ALA A 34 -0.81 24.04 8.24
N LEU A 35 -0.72 22.86 8.86
CA LEU A 35 -1.81 22.29 9.67
C LEU A 35 -1.77 22.68 11.15
N LEU A 36 -0.65 23.24 11.64
CA LEU A 36 -0.48 23.56 13.06
C LEU A 36 -0.51 25.06 13.38
N PHE A 37 -0.45 25.93 12.38
CA PHE A 37 -0.49 27.38 12.54
C PHE A 37 -1.63 27.98 11.72
N HIS A 38 -2.82 28.08 12.32
CA HIS A 38 -3.82 29.06 11.91
C HIS A 38 -3.88 30.12 13.01
N GLY A 39 -3.17 31.21 12.79
CA GLY A 39 -3.11 32.35 13.69
C GLY A 39 -1.83 33.16 13.46
N TYR A 40 -2.00 34.34 12.87
CA TYR A 40 -1.04 35.42 12.63
C TYR A 40 -0.17 35.32 11.36
N SER A 41 -0.42 36.30 10.49
CA SER A 41 0.38 36.69 9.33
C SER A 41 1.75 37.19 9.80
N THR A 42 2.82 36.59 9.29
CA THR A 42 4.16 37.19 9.29
C THR A 42 4.86 36.85 7.99
N ALA A 43 5.45 37.89 7.38
CA ALA A 43 6.07 37.91 6.06
C ALA A 43 7.06 36.77 5.79
N ALA A 44 7.14 36.38 4.52
CA ALA A 44 8.09 35.40 4.02
C ALA A 44 9.53 35.93 4.16
N VAL A 45 10.30 35.31 5.05
CA VAL A 45 11.76 35.41 5.05
C VAL A 45 12.32 34.24 4.25
N THR A 46 13.10 34.58 3.24
CA THR A 46 13.86 33.69 2.36
C THR A 46 14.77 32.77 3.18
N GLY A 47 14.66 31.46 2.97
CA GLY A 47 15.47 30.46 3.68
C GLY A 47 16.92 30.44 3.19
N GLY A 48 17.86 30.64 4.11
CA GLY A 48 19.29 30.33 3.89
C GLY A 48 19.59 28.84 4.06
N PRO A 49 20.72 28.33 3.52
CA PRO A 49 21.14 26.94 3.65
C PRO A 49 21.81 26.69 5.02
N ASP A 50 21.71 25.44 5.49
CA ASP A 50 22.58 24.81 6.50
C ASP A 50 22.66 25.46 7.90
N SER A 51 21.53 25.59 8.59
CA SER A 51 21.57 25.60 10.06
C SER A 51 21.69 24.16 10.57
N GLU A 52 22.79 23.81 11.22
CA GLU A 52 22.90 22.51 11.88
C GLU A 52 21.71 22.29 12.84
N PRO A 53 21.09 21.09 12.83
CA PRO A 53 19.96 20.80 13.70
C PRO A 53 20.39 20.88 15.16
N CYS A 54 19.56 21.52 16.00
CA CYS A 54 19.82 21.68 17.42
C CYS A 54 20.23 20.35 18.08
N PRO A 55 21.43 20.26 18.70
CA PRO A 55 21.94 19.01 19.28
C PRO A 55 21.00 18.40 20.32
N ASP A 56 20.37 19.22 21.17
CA ASP A 56 19.41 18.76 22.19
C ASP A 56 18.19 18.10 21.55
N THR A 57 17.64 18.71 20.49
CA THR A 57 16.53 18.12 19.73
C THR A 57 16.93 16.77 19.12
N VAL A 58 18.14 16.67 18.57
CA VAL A 58 18.65 15.42 17.98
C VAL A 58 18.80 14.35 19.06
N SER A 59 19.44 14.69 20.19
CA SER A 59 19.62 13.79 21.33
C SER A 59 18.28 13.28 21.86
N TYR A 60 17.31 14.19 22.01
CA TYR A 60 15.98 13.84 22.47
C TYR A 60 15.26 12.90 21.50
N LEU A 61 15.33 13.14 20.20
CA LEU A 61 14.77 12.24 19.19
C LEU A 61 15.42 10.86 19.21
N VAL A 62 16.73 10.77 19.49
CA VAL A 62 17.41 9.49 19.73
C VAL A 62 16.84 8.79 20.97
N SER A 63 16.59 9.53 22.06
CA SER A 63 15.93 8.99 23.27
C SER A 63 14.49 8.49 23.02
N CYS A 64 13.83 8.98 21.96
CA CYS A 64 12.54 8.48 21.48
C CYS A 64 12.67 7.18 20.66
N GLY A 65 13.87 6.64 20.47
CA GLY A 65 14.13 5.40 19.73
C GLY A 65 14.42 5.60 18.24
N LEU A 66 14.75 6.82 17.79
CA LEU A 66 15.18 7.04 16.41
C LEU A 66 16.68 6.73 16.25
N PRO A 67 17.10 6.09 15.14
CA PRO A 67 18.51 6.00 14.80
C PRO A 67 19.14 7.40 14.66
N PRO A 68 20.40 7.64 15.08
CA PRO A 68 21.02 8.97 15.08
C PRO A 68 20.94 9.71 13.74
N ALA A 69 21.15 9.00 12.62
CA ALA A 69 21.03 9.59 11.28
C ALA A 69 19.60 10.06 10.97
N VAL A 70 18.59 9.28 11.36
CA VAL A 70 17.17 9.62 11.18
C VAL A 70 16.79 10.78 12.10
N ALA A 71 17.25 10.79 13.36
CA ALA A 71 17.01 11.89 14.30
C ALA A 71 17.54 13.22 13.77
N ARG A 72 18.80 13.26 13.28
CA ARG A 72 19.39 14.44 12.63
C ARG A 72 18.58 14.90 11.43
N HIS A 73 18.25 13.98 10.54
CA HIS A 73 17.44 14.29 9.36
C HIS A 73 16.06 14.85 9.74
N THR A 74 15.37 14.23 10.70
CA THR A 74 14.07 14.70 11.18
C THR A 74 14.17 16.10 11.81
N ALA A 75 15.18 16.37 12.64
CA ALA A 75 15.38 17.67 13.24
C ALA A 75 15.67 18.77 12.20
N ALA A 76 16.52 18.49 11.21
CA ALA A 76 16.86 19.45 10.16
C ALA A 76 15.67 19.77 9.22
N ASN A 77 14.83 18.77 8.93
CA ASN A 77 13.72 18.93 7.99
C ASN A 77 12.39 19.35 8.63
N THR A 78 12.32 19.45 9.96
CA THR A 78 11.10 19.87 10.66
C THR A 78 11.23 21.33 11.11
N ARG A 79 10.69 22.24 10.30
CA ARG A 79 10.65 23.66 10.63
C ARG A 79 9.92 23.90 11.95
N GLY A 80 10.53 24.68 12.84
CA GLY A 80 9.96 25.03 14.14
C GLY A 80 10.10 23.94 15.22
N LEU A 81 10.72 22.81 14.93
CA LEU A 81 10.98 21.80 15.95
C LEU A 81 12.16 22.23 16.81
N ARG A 82 11.88 22.57 18.08
CA ARG A 82 12.91 22.85 19.06
C ARG A 82 12.53 22.30 20.43
N ILE A 83 13.28 21.29 20.88
CA ILE A 83 13.10 20.65 22.19
C ILE A 83 14.34 21.00 23.00
N ARG A 84 14.27 22.11 23.75
CA ARG A 84 15.34 22.52 24.67
C ARG A 84 15.13 21.96 26.08
N SER A 85 13.87 21.87 26.50
CA SER A 85 13.47 21.24 27.74
C SER A 85 12.58 20.04 27.40
N THR A 86 12.77 18.93 28.12
CA THR A 86 12.15 17.66 27.75
C THR A 86 10.81 17.44 28.42
N GLU A 87 10.46 18.20 29.46
CA GLU A 87 9.30 17.98 30.31
C GLU A 87 8.00 17.87 29.49
N LYS A 88 7.81 18.80 28.55
CA LYS A 88 6.61 18.80 27.70
C LYS A 88 6.58 17.61 26.74
N ALA A 89 7.72 17.29 26.14
CA ALA A 89 7.81 16.19 25.20
C ALA A 89 7.71 14.83 25.92
N ASP A 90 8.21 14.73 27.16
CA ASP A 90 8.10 13.56 28.02
C ASP A 90 6.68 13.38 28.54
N ALA A 91 5.97 14.48 28.83
CA ALA A 91 4.55 14.45 29.15
C ALA A 91 3.72 13.93 27.96
N VAL A 92 4.01 14.36 26.72
CA VAL A 92 3.39 13.81 25.50
C VAL A 92 3.67 12.31 25.37
N ARG A 93 4.91 11.86 25.58
CA ARG A 93 5.26 10.43 25.51
C ARG A 93 4.55 9.61 26.57
N THR A 94 4.49 10.13 27.79
CA THR A 94 3.81 9.49 28.93
C THR A 94 2.32 9.36 28.65
N LEU A 95 1.69 10.42 28.14
CA LEU A 95 0.30 10.39 27.70
C LEU A 95 0.07 9.35 26.60
N LEU A 96 0.90 9.32 25.56
CA LEU A 96 0.76 8.30 24.51
C LEU A 96 0.84 6.88 25.10
N ARG A 97 1.81 6.62 25.99
CA ARG A 97 1.93 5.31 26.65
C ARG A 97 0.74 4.96 27.52
N SER A 98 0.12 5.93 28.22
CA SER A 98 -1.07 5.67 29.02
C SER A 98 -2.29 5.25 28.17
N TYR A 99 -2.29 5.56 26.88
CA TYR A 99 -3.28 5.10 25.91
C TYR A 99 -2.86 3.83 25.14
N GLY A 100 -1.80 3.14 25.58
CA GLY A 100 -1.37 1.86 25.01
C GLY A 100 -0.49 1.96 23.76
N PHE A 101 0.10 3.13 23.47
CA PHE A 101 1.13 3.24 22.42
C PHE A 101 2.44 2.60 22.90
N SER A 102 3.00 1.69 22.09
CA SER A 102 4.31 1.09 22.37
C SER A 102 5.46 2.08 22.11
N ASP A 103 6.66 1.80 22.60
CA ASP A 103 7.84 2.62 22.27
C ASP A 103 8.11 2.68 20.76
N ALA A 104 7.83 1.58 20.03
CA ALA A 104 7.93 1.57 18.57
C ALA A 104 6.89 2.50 17.91
N ASP A 105 5.70 2.63 18.50
CA ASP A 105 4.69 3.59 18.06
C ASP A 105 5.12 5.02 18.34
N VAL A 106 5.63 5.30 19.55
CA VAL A 106 6.15 6.62 19.93
C VAL A 106 7.31 7.03 19.01
N ALA A 107 8.26 6.12 18.73
CA ALA A 107 9.34 6.36 17.77
C ALA A 107 8.81 6.68 16.37
N ARG A 108 7.75 5.98 15.91
CA ARG A 108 7.11 6.27 14.63
C ARG A 108 6.48 7.66 14.60
N ILE A 109 5.82 8.07 15.67
CA ILE A 109 5.22 9.40 15.82
C ILE A 109 6.32 10.47 15.82
N ALA A 110 7.35 10.32 16.65
CA ALA A 110 8.49 11.23 16.71
C ALA A 110 9.19 11.40 15.36
N ARG A 111 9.26 10.33 14.55
CA ARG A 111 9.83 10.39 13.20
C ARG A 111 8.95 11.12 12.19
N SER A 112 7.64 10.92 12.23
CA SER A 112 6.73 11.33 11.14
C SER A 112 5.86 12.55 11.45
N ALA A 113 5.69 12.88 12.73
CA ALA A 113 5.01 14.09 13.23
C ALA A 113 5.70 14.61 14.51
N PRO A 114 7.01 14.93 14.46
CA PRO A 114 7.78 15.38 15.63
C PRO A 114 7.20 16.64 16.31
N LEU A 115 6.48 17.50 15.58
CA LEU A 115 5.84 18.69 16.17
C LEU A 115 4.76 18.34 17.20
N LEU A 116 4.24 17.11 17.23
CA LEU A 116 3.34 16.69 18.31
C LEU A 116 4.05 16.61 19.66
N LEU A 117 5.38 16.52 19.69
CA LEU A 117 6.15 16.52 20.94
C LEU A 117 6.23 17.92 21.58
N THR A 118 5.85 18.97 20.85
CA THR A 118 5.94 20.36 21.33
C THR A 118 4.58 20.97 21.67
N VAL A 119 3.47 20.28 21.38
CA VAL A 119 2.12 20.74 21.73
C VAL A 119 1.76 20.38 23.15
N ASP A 120 0.79 21.11 23.72
CA ASP A 120 0.28 20.83 25.06
C ASP A 120 -0.42 19.45 25.07
N PRO A 121 0.06 18.48 25.87
CA PRO A 121 -0.46 17.12 25.85
C PRO A 121 -1.93 17.05 26.27
N ASP A 122 -2.32 17.75 27.32
CA ASP A 122 -3.67 17.68 27.91
C ASP A 122 -4.68 18.49 27.10
N ARG A 123 -4.28 19.65 26.58
CA ARG A 123 -5.17 20.50 25.80
C ARG A 123 -5.33 20.04 24.36
N ILE A 124 -4.27 19.54 23.73
CA ILE A 124 -4.25 19.29 22.28
C ILE A 124 -4.37 17.80 21.95
N ILE A 125 -3.68 16.92 22.67
CA ILE A 125 -3.58 15.51 22.30
C ILE A 125 -4.64 14.67 23.01
N ARG A 126 -4.79 14.83 24.34
CA ARG A 126 -5.70 14.03 25.18
C ARG A 126 -7.13 13.96 24.63
N PRO A 127 -7.81 15.06 24.26
CA PRO A 127 -9.20 14.97 23.79
C PRO A 127 -9.35 14.12 22.52
N LYS A 128 -8.31 14.08 21.67
CA LYS A 128 -8.32 13.28 20.44
C LYS A 128 -8.04 11.82 20.73
N LEU A 129 -7.14 11.54 21.69
CA LEU A 129 -6.90 10.17 22.14
C LEU A 129 -8.13 9.58 22.82
N GLU A 130 -8.82 10.34 23.66
CA GLU A 130 -10.09 9.95 24.27
C GLU A 130 -11.14 9.63 23.20
N PHE A 131 -11.33 10.52 22.23
CA PHE A 131 -12.24 10.29 21.10
C PHE A 131 -11.92 9.02 20.32
N PHE A 132 -10.65 8.77 19.99
CA PHE A 132 -10.28 7.55 19.28
C PHE A 132 -10.41 6.30 20.17
N ALA A 133 -10.16 6.41 21.46
CA ALA A 133 -10.29 5.32 22.43
C ALA A 133 -11.76 4.92 22.62
N THR A 134 -12.68 5.87 22.73
CA THR A 134 -14.13 5.56 22.86
C THR A 134 -14.68 4.82 21.65
N MET A 135 -14.10 5.06 20.47
CA MET A 135 -14.42 4.34 19.24
C MET A 135 -13.68 3.00 19.07
N GLY A 136 -12.73 2.68 19.95
CA GLY A 136 -11.94 1.43 19.93
C GLY A 136 -10.81 1.41 18.90
N PHE A 137 -10.31 2.56 18.45
CA PHE A 137 -9.17 2.60 17.52
C PHE A 137 -7.90 2.08 18.20
N GLN A 138 -7.15 1.28 17.46
CA GLN A 138 -5.91 0.68 17.96
C GLN A 138 -4.76 1.71 17.92
N PRO A 139 -4.04 1.93 19.03
CA PRO A 139 -2.88 2.82 19.10
C PRO A 139 -1.84 2.58 18.00
N SER A 140 -1.54 1.31 17.75
CA SER A 140 -0.59 0.88 16.72
C SER A 140 -1.02 1.26 15.30
N LYS A 141 -2.31 1.44 15.04
CA LYS A 141 -2.83 1.94 13.77
C LYS A 141 -2.84 3.46 13.73
N LEU A 142 -3.20 4.12 14.81
CA LEU A 142 -3.13 5.59 14.93
C LEU A 142 -1.70 6.10 14.74
N SER A 143 -0.70 5.39 15.25
CA SER A 143 0.73 5.74 15.11
C SER A 143 1.22 5.76 13.65
N THR A 144 0.48 5.13 12.73
CA THR A 144 0.79 5.17 11.29
C THR A 144 0.22 6.40 10.57
N ALA A 145 -0.66 7.17 11.22
CA ALA A 145 -1.19 8.44 10.74
C ALA A 145 -1.25 9.50 11.86
N PRO A 146 -0.09 9.84 12.47
CA PRO A 146 -0.06 10.68 13.66
C PRO A 146 -0.56 12.10 13.43
N LEU A 147 -0.51 12.60 12.19
CA LEU A 147 -1.05 13.91 11.84
C LEU A 147 -2.57 14.03 12.08
N LEU A 148 -3.29 12.93 12.32
CA LEU A 148 -4.68 12.99 12.81
C LEU A 148 -4.78 13.69 14.17
N LEU A 149 -3.77 13.52 15.03
CA LEU A 149 -3.68 14.20 16.31
C LEU A 149 -3.39 15.71 16.15
N ALA A 150 -3.02 16.17 14.95
CA ALA A 150 -2.91 17.59 14.63
C ALA A 150 -4.21 18.19 14.06
N ARG A 151 -5.19 17.38 13.63
CA ARG A 151 -6.47 17.89 13.12
C ARG A 151 -7.36 18.40 14.24
N SER A 152 -8.26 19.32 13.92
CA SER A 152 -9.30 19.76 14.85
C SER A 152 -10.24 18.60 15.19
N LEU A 153 -10.51 18.41 16.48
CA LEU A 153 -11.51 17.43 16.92
C LEU A 153 -12.90 17.81 16.38
N GLU A 154 -13.34 19.02 16.71
CA GLU A 154 -14.70 19.50 16.38
C GLU A 154 -14.90 19.85 14.91
N LYS A 155 -13.92 20.49 14.27
CA LYS A 155 -14.08 20.97 12.88
C LYS A 155 -13.75 19.90 11.83
N HIS A 156 -13.17 18.77 12.24
CA HIS A 156 -12.71 17.75 11.28
C HIS A 156 -13.00 16.33 11.73
N LEU A 157 -12.40 15.86 12.83
CA LEU A 157 -12.46 14.44 13.19
C LEU A 157 -13.91 13.99 13.47
N VAL A 158 -14.65 14.73 14.30
CA VAL A 158 -16.04 14.40 14.63
C VAL A 158 -16.94 14.43 13.38
N PRO A 159 -16.98 15.51 12.55
CA PRO A 159 -17.75 15.54 11.31
C PRO A 159 -17.37 14.44 10.32
N THR A 160 -16.08 14.14 10.16
CA THR A 160 -15.60 13.07 9.28
C THR A 160 -16.12 11.70 9.74
N ILE A 161 -16.03 11.41 11.04
CA ILE A 161 -16.55 10.14 11.57
C ILE A 161 -18.07 10.05 11.41
N GLN A 162 -18.81 11.14 11.69
CA GLN A 162 -20.27 11.17 11.51
C GLN A 162 -20.66 10.92 10.05
N PHE A 163 -19.96 11.54 9.10
CA PHE A 163 -20.16 11.29 7.67
C PHE A 163 -19.88 9.82 7.30
N LEU A 164 -18.78 9.24 7.78
CA LEU A 164 -18.50 7.83 7.51
C LEU A 164 -19.54 6.92 8.17
N ARG A 165 -20.04 7.26 9.35
CA ARG A 165 -21.06 6.49 10.06
C ARG A 165 -22.39 6.49 9.32
N SER A 166 -22.78 7.60 8.68
CA SER A 166 -24.02 7.65 7.89
C SER A 166 -23.98 6.67 6.70
N ILE A 167 -22.81 6.44 6.10
CA ILE A 167 -22.62 5.52 4.97
C ILE A 167 -22.34 4.09 5.44
N ILE A 168 -21.31 3.90 6.27
CA ILE A 168 -20.81 2.57 6.68
C ILE A 168 -21.73 1.90 7.72
N GLY A 169 -22.36 2.70 8.58
CA GLY A 169 -23.33 2.22 9.57
C GLY A 169 -22.74 1.54 10.80
N SER A 170 -21.43 1.37 10.90
CA SER A 170 -20.78 0.75 12.06
C SER A 170 -19.38 1.29 12.33
N ASP A 171 -19.05 1.47 13.61
CA ASP A 171 -17.71 1.89 14.03
C ASP A 171 -16.67 0.78 13.77
N ASP A 172 -17.06 -0.50 13.80
CA ASP A 172 -16.18 -1.60 13.37
C ASP A 172 -15.79 -1.50 11.89
N GLY A 173 -16.77 -1.21 11.02
CA GLY A 173 -16.50 -0.98 9.60
C GLY A 173 -15.54 0.18 9.37
N ILE A 174 -15.73 1.30 10.10
CA ILE A 174 -14.83 2.45 10.06
C ILE A 174 -13.42 2.05 10.51
N ARG A 175 -13.28 1.39 11.67
CA ARG A 175 -11.98 0.92 12.17
C ARG A 175 -11.28 -0.03 11.20
N ARG A 176 -12.03 -0.91 10.54
CA ARG A 176 -11.52 -1.88 9.57
C ARG A 176 -11.01 -1.17 8.31
N GLY A 177 -11.76 -0.20 7.78
CA GLY A 177 -11.32 0.62 6.65
C GLY A 177 -10.11 1.50 7.00
N PHE A 178 -10.15 2.14 8.17
CA PHE A 178 -9.03 2.91 8.72
C PHE A 178 -7.77 2.06 8.85
N SER A 179 -7.85 0.86 9.42
CA SER A 179 -6.69 0.00 9.65
C SER A 179 -5.94 -0.38 8.37
N ARG A 180 -6.61 -0.28 7.21
CA ARG A 180 -6.02 -0.47 5.88
C ARG A 180 -5.46 0.82 5.31
N ILE A 181 -6.22 1.92 5.38
CA ILE A 181 -5.84 3.23 4.83
C ILE A 181 -6.05 4.35 5.87
N PRO A 182 -5.18 4.47 6.89
CA PRO A 182 -5.35 5.42 7.99
C PRO A 182 -5.43 6.89 7.55
N ARG A 183 -4.64 7.23 6.53
CA ARG A 183 -4.60 8.56 5.89
C ARG A 183 -5.91 9.00 5.26
N ALA A 184 -6.88 8.10 5.04
CA ALA A 184 -8.16 8.51 4.49
C ALA A 184 -8.90 9.48 5.43
N LEU A 185 -8.74 9.37 6.75
CA LEU A 185 -9.36 10.31 7.70
C LEU A 185 -8.71 11.70 7.72
N MET A 186 -7.60 11.91 7.00
CA MET A 186 -6.91 13.20 6.96
C MET A 186 -7.46 14.16 5.89
N VAL A 187 -8.12 13.64 4.85
CA VAL A 187 -8.53 14.46 3.70
C VAL A 187 -9.78 15.26 4.02
N SER A 188 -9.97 16.39 3.31
CA SER A 188 -11.11 17.27 3.50
C SER A 188 -12.43 16.53 3.27
N LEU A 189 -13.37 16.71 4.20
CA LEU A 189 -14.72 16.16 4.07
C LEU A 189 -15.40 16.70 2.80
N ASP A 190 -15.40 18.02 2.62
CA ASP A 190 -16.17 18.68 1.55
C ASP A 190 -15.45 18.69 0.21
N ASN A 191 -14.11 18.82 0.21
CA ASN A 191 -13.34 18.91 -1.04
C ASN A 191 -12.87 17.54 -1.55
N CYS A 192 -12.93 16.48 -0.75
CA CYS A 192 -12.45 15.16 -1.15
C CYS A 192 -13.49 14.06 -0.92
N MET A 193 -13.95 13.86 0.32
CA MET A 193 -14.78 12.69 0.65
C MET A 193 -16.16 12.75 -0.01
N ARG A 194 -16.86 13.89 0.10
CA ARG A 194 -18.21 14.04 -0.50
C ARG A 194 -18.17 13.92 -2.03
N PRO A 195 -17.29 14.62 -2.77
CA PRO A 195 -17.19 14.45 -4.22
C PRO A 195 -16.82 13.04 -4.65
N ALA A 196 -16.00 12.33 -3.86
CA ALA A 196 -15.65 10.94 -4.15
C ALA A 196 -16.87 10.01 -4.02
N VAL A 197 -17.66 10.14 -2.95
CA VAL A 197 -18.89 9.36 -2.76
C VAL A 197 -19.92 9.70 -3.85
N GLU A 198 -20.08 10.98 -4.18
CA GLU A 198 -20.96 11.40 -5.27
C GLU A 198 -20.52 10.81 -6.62
N ALA A 199 -19.21 10.72 -6.87
CA ALA A 199 -18.69 10.04 -8.06
C ALA A 199 -19.06 8.55 -8.08
N LEU A 200 -18.97 7.83 -6.96
CA LEU A 200 -19.42 6.44 -6.87
C LEU A 200 -20.90 6.31 -7.23
N HIS A 201 -21.75 7.21 -6.71
CA HIS A 201 -23.19 7.23 -7.01
C HIS A 201 -23.45 7.49 -8.51
N ARG A 202 -22.78 8.48 -9.11
CA ARG A 202 -22.92 8.82 -10.53
C ARG A 202 -22.56 7.67 -11.47
N HIS A 203 -21.68 6.76 -11.04
CA HIS A 203 -21.29 5.59 -11.81
C HIS A 203 -22.06 4.30 -11.43
N GLY A 204 -23.16 4.43 -10.69
CA GLY A 204 -24.13 3.35 -10.45
C GLY A 204 -23.99 2.63 -9.10
N LEU A 205 -23.00 2.96 -8.26
CA LEU A 205 -22.95 2.46 -6.88
C LEU A 205 -23.83 3.34 -5.99
N THR A 206 -25.14 3.27 -6.15
CA THR A 206 -26.11 4.10 -5.40
C THR A 206 -26.58 3.45 -4.10
N GLY A 207 -26.47 2.13 -3.99
CA GLY A 207 -26.86 1.39 -2.78
C GLY A 207 -25.91 1.67 -1.62
N ARG A 208 -26.45 2.08 -0.47
CA ARG A 208 -25.68 2.35 0.76
C ARG A 208 -24.79 1.18 1.14
N GLU A 209 -25.30 -0.05 1.06
CA GLU A 209 -24.54 -1.25 1.40
C GLU A 209 -23.34 -1.49 0.48
N ASP A 210 -23.48 -1.21 -0.81
CA ASP A 210 -22.41 -1.43 -1.78
C ASP A 210 -21.31 -0.37 -1.65
N VAL A 211 -21.71 0.89 -1.42
CA VAL A 211 -20.76 1.96 -1.07
C VAL A 211 -20.06 1.62 0.25
N SER A 212 -20.79 1.18 1.27
CA SER A 212 -20.23 0.73 2.55
C SER A 212 -19.18 -0.37 2.36
N LYS A 213 -19.49 -1.43 1.58
CA LYS A 213 -18.54 -2.51 1.25
C LYS A 213 -17.28 -1.97 0.60
N VAL A 214 -17.40 -1.05 -0.36
CA VAL A 214 -16.25 -0.41 -1.02
C VAL A 214 -15.42 0.42 -0.03
N LEU A 215 -16.04 1.22 0.84
CA LEU A 215 -15.32 2.04 1.82
C LEU A 215 -14.62 1.21 2.89
N VAL A 216 -15.24 0.12 3.38
CA VAL A 216 -14.62 -0.79 4.34
C VAL A 216 -13.45 -1.55 3.70
N LEU A 217 -13.59 -1.96 2.44
CA LEU A 217 -12.56 -2.67 1.71
C LEU A 217 -11.40 -1.75 1.27
N GLN A 218 -11.72 -0.52 0.87
CA GLN A 218 -10.80 0.47 0.31
C GLN A 218 -11.23 1.92 0.59
N MET A 219 -11.07 2.36 1.84
CA MET A 219 -11.37 3.74 2.25
C MET A 219 -10.54 4.80 1.50
N GLY A 220 -9.40 4.40 0.91
CA GLY A 220 -8.57 5.27 0.09
C GLY A 220 -9.27 5.83 -1.16
N VAL A 221 -10.41 5.27 -1.58
CA VAL A 221 -11.23 5.85 -2.66
C VAL A 221 -11.66 7.30 -2.35
N LEU A 222 -11.83 7.64 -1.06
CA LEU A 222 -12.19 9.00 -0.61
C LEU A 222 -11.09 10.04 -0.85
N MET A 223 -9.89 9.58 -1.22
CA MET A 223 -8.74 10.43 -1.52
C MET A 223 -8.55 10.62 -3.03
N LEU A 224 -9.36 9.96 -3.86
CA LEU A 224 -9.28 10.05 -5.32
C LEU A 224 -10.11 11.21 -5.84
N SER A 225 -9.68 11.79 -6.95
CA SER A 225 -10.52 12.76 -7.67
C SER A 225 -11.74 12.05 -8.28
N PRO A 226 -12.87 12.76 -8.43
CA PRO A 226 -14.04 12.23 -9.14
C PRO A 226 -13.72 11.72 -10.55
N VAL A 227 -12.80 12.41 -11.25
CA VAL A 227 -12.30 12.01 -12.57
C VAL A 227 -11.64 10.64 -12.50
N ARG A 228 -10.73 10.41 -11.54
CA ARG A 228 -10.05 9.13 -11.42
C ARG A 228 -11.00 8.00 -11.05
N ILE A 229 -12.03 8.28 -10.25
CA ILE A 229 -13.07 7.29 -9.92
C ILE A 229 -13.80 6.88 -11.21
N GLY A 230 -14.25 7.85 -12.01
CA GLY A 230 -14.93 7.58 -13.28
C GLY A 230 -14.08 6.78 -14.27
N GLU A 231 -12.81 7.14 -14.41
CA GLU A 231 -11.84 6.38 -15.21
C GLU A 231 -11.75 4.90 -14.81
N ILE A 232 -11.80 4.60 -13.51
CA ILE A 232 -11.76 3.21 -13.02
C ILE A 232 -13.04 2.46 -13.45
N PHE A 233 -14.22 3.09 -13.33
CA PHE A 233 -15.47 2.48 -13.80
C PHE A 233 -15.45 2.23 -15.31
N GLU A 234 -14.97 3.18 -16.10
CA GLU A 234 -14.82 3.04 -17.55
C GLU A 234 -13.88 1.89 -17.90
N ASP A 235 -12.73 1.81 -17.23
CA ASP A 235 -11.76 0.74 -17.46
C ASP A 235 -12.35 -0.63 -17.10
N LEU A 236 -13.03 -0.76 -15.96
CA LEU A 236 -13.67 -2.02 -15.55
C LEU A 236 -14.80 -2.42 -16.50
N LYS A 237 -15.60 -1.45 -16.95
CA LYS A 237 -16.65 -1.68 -17.96
C LYS A 237 -16.05 -2.14 -19.28
N ALA A 238 -14.94 -1.54 -19.72
CA ALA A 238 -14.23 -1.96 -20.94
C ALA A 238 -13.66 -3.38 -20.82
N MET A 239 -13.35 -3.86 -19.61
CA MET A 239 -12.97 -5.25 -19.32
C MET A 239 -14.16 -6.23 -19.21
N GLY A 240 -15.38 -5.76 -19.48
CA GLY A 240 -16.61 -6.53 -19.36
C GLY A 240 -17.03 -6.81 -17.92
N MET A 241 -16.58 -6.01 -16.95
CA MET A 241 -16.97 -6.16 -15.55
C MET A 241 -18.12 -5.23 -15.20
N SER A 242 -19.26 -5.79 -14.81
CA SER A 242 -20.38 -5.04 -14.24
C SER A 242 -20.15 -4.75 -12.76
N ILE A 243 -20.83 -3.74 -12.24
CA ILE A 243 -20.84 -3.43 -10.80
C ILE A 243 -21.45 -4.55 -9.94
N THR A 244 -22.29 -5.40 -10.55
CA THR A 244 -22.93 -6.55 -9.91
C THR A 244 -22.05 -7.79 -9.84
N ASP A 245 -20.89 -7.79 -10.51
CA ASP A 245 -19.92 -8.88 -10.43
C ASP A 245 -19.35 -8.96 -9.01
N GLY A 246 -19.39 -10.15 -8.38
CA GLY A 246 -18.81 -10.36 -7.05
C GLY A 246 -17.30 -10.06 -6.96
N ARG A 247 -16.60 -9.99 -8.10
CA ARG A 247 -15.18 -9.62 -8.21
C ARG A 247 -14.97 -8.11 -8.31
N PHE A 248 -16.02 -7.34 -8.57
CA PHE A 248 -15.96 -5.90 -8.80
C PHE A 248 -15.25 -5.16 -7.67
N ALA A 249 -15.68 -5.37 -6.42
CA ALA A 249 -15.13 -4.65 -5.28
C ALA A 249 -13.60 -4.85 -5.12
N ASN A 250 -13.11 -6.06 -5.39
CA ASN A 250 -11.67 -6.36 -5.30
C ASN A 250 -10.88 -5.76 -6.46
N SER A 251 -11.43 -5.78 -7.67
CA SER A 251 -10.84 -5.17 -8.87
C SER A 251 -10.79 -3.65 -8.74
N PHE A 252 -11.91 -3.05 -8.33
CA PHE A 252 -12.03 -1.63 -8.04
C PHE A 252 -11.04 -1.18 -6.97
N ARG A 253 -10.91 -1.94 -5.87
CA ARG A 253 -9.88 -1.70 -4.84
C ARG A 253 -8.47 -1.66 -5.43
N ALA A 254 -8.12 -2.64 -6.26
CA ALA A 254 -6.79 -2.72 -6.85
C ALA A 254 -6.52 -1.50 -7.73
N MET A 255 -7.47 -1.10 -8.58
CA MET A 255 -7.33 0.07 -9.45
C MET A 255 -7.29 1.40 -8.69
N CYS A 256 -7.98 1.50 -7.55
CA CYS A 256 -7.87 2.67 -6.65
C CYS A 256 -6.47 2.87 -6.09
N SER A 257 -5.65 1.80 -6.04
CA SER A 257 -4.29 1.85 -5.49
C SER A 257 -3.25 2.29 -6.52
N MET A 258 -3.65 2.63 -7.75
CA MET A 258 -2.77 2.95 -8.87
C MET A 258 -3.28 4.13 -9.68
N ARG A 259 -2.34 4.91 -10.23
CA ARG A 259 -2.64 5.89 -11.28
C ARG A 259 -3.04 5.16 -12.58
N ARG A 260 -3.90 5.77 -13.41
CA ARG A 260 -4.30 5.21 -14.72
C ARG A 260 -3.10 4.85 -15.60
N ALA A 261 -2.11 5.74 -15.67
CA ALA A 261 -0.87 5.49 -16.43
C ALA A 261 -0.09 4.26 -15.92
N THR A 262 -0.12 3.99 -14.60
CA THR A 262 0.51 2.78 -14.03
C THR A 262 -0.26 1.53 -14.41
N TRP A 263 -1.60 1.59 -14.38
CA TRP A 263 -2.45 0.50 -14.86
C TRP A 263 -2.14 0.14 -16.32
N LEU A 264 -2.20 1.12 -17.23
CA LEU A 264 -1.95 0.91 -18.66
C LEU A 264 -0.54 0.37 -18.93
N ARG A 265 0.47 0.92 -18.25
CA ARG A 265 1.85 0.44 -18.36
C ARG A 265 2.00 -1.00 -17.90
N ARG A 266 1.31 -1.41 -16.83
CA ARG A 266 1.34 -2.80 -16.34
C ARG A 266 0.64 -3.75 -17.31
N VAL A 267 -0.49 -3.36 -17.89
CA VAL A 267 -1.13 -4.14 -18.95
C VAL A 267 -0.16 -4.34 -20.11
N ALA A 268 0.50 -3.26 -20.59
CA ALA A 268 1.50 -3.35 -21.65
C ALA A 268 2.71 -4.25 -21.27
N LEU A 269 3.17 -4.18 -20.01
CA LEU A 269 4.24 -5.02 -19.50
C LEU A 269 3.88 -6.51 -19.58
N TYR A 270 2.69 -6.92 -19.11
CA TYR A 270 2.28 -8.32 -19.23
C TYR A 270 2.13 -8.75 -20.70
N ARG A 271 1.64 -7.86 -21.57
CA ARG A 271 1.56 -8.14 -23.00
C ARG A 271 2.94 -8.35 -23.64
N SER A 272 3.98 -7.67 -23.15
CA SER A 272 5.37 -7.88 -23.59
C SER A 272 5.92 -9.27 -23.29
N PHE A 273 5.25 -10.03 -22.41
CA PHE A 273 5.57 -11.43 -22.13
C PHE A 273 4.71 -12.43 -22.93
N GLY A 274 4.06 -11.99 -24.01
CA GLY A 274 3.30 -12.87 -24.90
C GLY A 274 1.82 -13.05 -24.56
N LEU A 275 1.29 -12.29 -23.58
CA LEU A 275 -0.14 -12.29 -23.28
C LEU A 275 -0.92 -11.38 -24.22
N SER A 276 -2.10 -11.83 -24.63
CA SER A 276 -3.11 -10.94 -25.20
C SER A 276 -3.73 -10.06 -24.12
N GLU A 277 -4.35 -8.96 -24.53
CA GLU A 277 -5.02 -8.04 -23.60
C GLU A 277 -6.18 -8.71 -22.84
N SER A 278 -6.96 -9.56 -23.53
CA SER A 278 -8.03 -10.32 -22.91
C SER A 278 -7.51 -11.27 -21.83
N GLU A 279 -6.36 -11.92 -22.03
CA GLU A 279 -5.75 -12.78 -21.02
C GLU A 279 -5.29 -12.02 -19.78
N VAL A 280 -4.69 -10.83 -19.98
CA VAL A 280 -4.32 -9.96 -18.86
C VAL A 280 -5.57 -9.55 -18.08
N PHE A 281 -6.66 -9.19 -18.78
CA PHE A 281 -7.91 -8.82 -18.14
C PHE A 281 -8.54 -10.01 -17.41
N GLU A 282 -8.64 -11.19 -18.01
CA GLU A 282 -9.15 -12.39 -17.33
C GLU A 282 -8.35 -12.74 -16.08
N ALA A 283 -7.02 -12.67 -16.16
CA ALA A 283 -6.16 -12.89 -15.01
C ALA A 283 -6.36 -11.83 -13.91
N PHE A 284 -6.48 -10.56 -14.30
CA PHE A 284 -6.79 -9.48 -13.37
C PHE A 284 -8.14 -9.67 -12.67
N LYS A 285 -9.19 -10.04 -13.42
CA LYS A 285 -10.53 -10.31 -12.86
C LYS A 285 -10.48 -11.44 -11.83
N LYS A 286 -9.71 -12.50 -12.08
CA LYS A 286 -9.50 -13.63 -11.15
C LYS A 286 -8.69 -13.22 -9.92
N GLN A 287 -7.60 -12.47 -10.12
CA GLN A 287 -6.72 -12.03 -9.04
C GLN A 287 -6.19 -10.60 -9.29
N PRO A 288 -6.90 -9.56 -8.82
CA PRO A 288 -6.49 -8.18 -9.06
C PRO A 288 -5.12 -7.83 -8.49
N THR A 289 -4.70 -8.51 -7.42
CA THR A 289 -3.41 -8.28 -6.77
C THR A 289 -2.21 -8.74 -7.59
N ALA A 290 -2.41 -9.59 -8.60
CA ALA A 290 -1.35 -10.02 -9.51
C ALA A 290 -0.68 -8.82 -10.20
N LEU A 291 -1.47 -7.80 -10.53
CA LEU A 291 -1.01 -6.58 -11.20
C LEU A 291 -0.63 -5.46 -10.22
N LEU A 292 -0.50 -5.73 -8.91
CA LEU A 292 -0.11 -4.69 -7.93
C LEU A 292 1.41 -4.55 -7.72
N GLY A 293 2.19 -5.56 -8.12
CA GLY A 293 3.65 -5.59 -7.95
C GLY A 293 4.39 -4.48 -8.70
N ALA A 294 5.56 -4.08 -8.18
CA ALA A 294 6.46 -3.19 -8.90
C ALA A 294 6.92 -3.83 -10.22
N ASP A 295 7.15 -3.01 -11.25
CA ASP A 295 7.47 -3.47 -12.60
C ASP A 295 8.71 -4.39 -12.61
N GLU A 296 9.75 -4.04 -11.84
CA GLU A 296 10.95 -4.86 -11.69
C GLU A 296 10.68 -6.19 -11.00
N THR A 297 9.79 -6.23 -10.01
CA THR A 297 9.36 -7.48 -9.38
C THR A 297 8.61 -8.37 -10.37
N ILE A 298 7.76 -7.77 -11.21
CA ILE A 298 7.01 -8.50 -12.24
C ILE A 298 7.99 -9.09 -13.28
N LYS A 299 8.93 -8.28 -13.80
CA LYS A 299 9.96 -8.72 -14.75
C LYS A 299 10.86 -9.83 -14.19
N LYS A 300 11.29 -9.69 -12.93
CA LYS A 300 12.09 -10.68 -12.21
C LYS A 300 11.37 -12.02 -12.13
N LYS A 301 10.09 -12.00 -11.75
CA LYS A 301 9.25 -13.21 -11.71
C LYS A 301 9.05 -13.81 -13.09
N ALA A 302 8.72 -13.01 -14.09
CA ALA A 302 8.51 -13.48 -15.46
C ALA A 302 9.76 -14.17 -16.03
N SER A 303 10.94 -13.57 -15.82
CA SER A 303 12.21 -14.17 -16.22
C SER A 303 12.48 -15.47 -15.46
N PHE A 304 12.20 -15.51 -14.15
CA PHE A 304 12.33 -16.74 -13.38
C PHE A 304 11.42 -17.87 -13.89
N PHE A 305 10.14 -17.58 -14.15
CA PHE A 305 9.20 -18.58 -14.68
C PHE A 305 9.67 -19.13 -16.02
N ARG A 306 10.09 -18.26 -16.94
CA ARG A 306 10.59 -18.66 -18.26
C ARG A 306 11.92 -19.41 -18.16
N ASP A 307 12.90 -18.84 -17.48
CA ASP A 307 14.29 -19.29 -17.57
C ASP A 307 14.56 -20.49 -16.65
N ALA A 308 14.03 -20.45 -15.42
CA ALA A 308 14.28 -21.46 -14.39
C ALA A 308 13.19 -22.53 -14.31
N LEU A 309 11.93 -22.18 -14.59
CA LEU A 309 10.81 -23.12 -14.52
C LEU A 309 10.31 -23.59 -15.90
N LYS A 310 10.84 -23.00 -16.98
CA LYS A 310 10.44 -23.31 -18.38
C LYS A 310 8.93 -23.13 -18.63
N LEU A 311 8.31 -22.20 -17.91
CA LEU A 311 6.89 -21.86 -18.02
C LEU A 311 6.72 -20.54 -18.76
N GLU A 312 5.84 -20.53 -19.75
CA GLU A 312 5.39 -19.30 -20.38
C GLU A 312 4.49 -18.51 -19.43
N MET A 313 4.51 -17.18 -19.57
CA MET A 313 3.64 -16.33 -18.75
C MET A 313 2.15 -16.58 -19.00
N ARG A 314 1.77 -17.11 -20.17
CA ARG A 314 0.41 -17.61 -20.47
C ARG A 314 -0.01 -18.69 -19.49
N GLU A 315 0.84 -19.69 -19.26
CA GLU A 315 0.60 -20.80 -18.34
C GLU A 315 0.55 -20.33 -16.89
N VAL A 316 1.48 -19.45 -16.50
CA VAL A 316 1.53 -18.84 -15.16
C VAL A 316 0.23 -18.09 -14.85
N MET A 317 -0.30 -17.35 -15.82
CA MET A 317 -1.47 -16.49 -15.63
C MET A 317 -2.82 -17.24 -15.67
N VAL A 318 -2.81 -18.56 -15.90
CA VAL A 318 -3.94 -19.43 -15.54
C VAL A 318 -4.20 -19.40 -14.02
N HIS A 319 -3.12 -19.28 -13.23
CA HIS A 319 -3.15 -19.18 -11.77
C HIS A 319 -2.54 -17.86 -11.26
N PRO A 320 -3.17 -16.71 -11.54
CA PRO A 320 -2.56 -15.38 -11.35
C PRO A 320 -2.21 -15.04 -9.89
N VAL A 321 -2.76 -15.78 -8.92
CA VAL A 321 -2.37 -15.70 -7.51
C VAL A 321 -0.88 -15.97 -7.28
N VAL A 322 -0.23 -16.78 -8.11
CA VAL A 322 1.22 -17.02 -8.01
C VAL A 322 2.02 -15.72 -8.17
N MET A 323 1.53 -14.80 -9.01
CA MET A 323 2.16 -13.47 -9.18
C MET A 323 1.99 -12.58 -7.94
N ALA A 324 1.02 -12.86 -7.07
CA ALA A 324 0.82 -12.12 -5.83
C ALA A 324 1.71 -12.62 -4.67
N TYR A 325 2.30 -13.81 -4.75
CA TYR A 325 3.20 -14.32 -3.72
C TYR A 325 4.53 -13.58 -3.65
N SER A 326 5.19 -13.59 -2.49
CA SER A 326 6.55 -13.07 -2.39
C SER A 326 7.49 -13.92 -3.23
N PHE A 327 8.34 -13.28 -4.03
CA PHE A 327 9.31 -14.03 -4.83
C PHE A 327 10.33 -14.72 -3.92
N GLU A 328 10.93 -13.95 -3.01
CA GLU A 328 12.02 -14.38 -2.15
C GLU A 328 11.53 -15.22 -0.96
N LYS A 329 10.37 -14.88 -0.38
CA LYS A 329 9.88 -15.54 0.84
C LYS A 329 8.89 -16.67 0.58
N THR A 330 8.48 -16.89 -0.67
CA THR A 330 7.45 -17.90 -0.96
C THR A 330 7.79 -18.71 -2.19
N ILE A 331 7.99 -18.07 -3.36
CA ILE A 331 8.22 -18.82 -4.60
C ILE A 331 9.54 -19.59 -4.54
N LEU A 332 10.65 -18.91 -4.22
CA LEU A 332 11.98 -19.54 -4.18
C LEU A 332 12.11 -20.68 -3.15
N PRO A 333 11.69 -20.51 -1.87
CA PRO A 333 11.77 -21.61 -0.90
C PRO A 333 10.91 -22.81 -1.30
N ARG A 334 9.72 -22.57 -1.86
CA ARG A 334 8.86 -23.66 -2.33
C ARG A 334 9.49 -24.41 -3.51
N CYS A 335 10.10 -23.72 -4.46
CA CYS A 335 10.85 -24.37 -5.54
C CYS A 335 12.05 -25.17 -5.01
N ALA A 336 12.76 -24.65 -3.99
CA ALA A 336 13.87 -25.36 -3.37
C ALA A 336 13.41 -26.67 -2.70
N VAL A 337 12.32 -26.64 -1.93
CA VAL A 337 11.71 -27.82 -1.32
C VAL A 337 11.33 -28.86 -2.37
N LEU A 338 10.61 -28.44 -3.41
CA LEU A 338 10.20 -29.36 -4.49
C LEU A 338 11.42 -29.96 -5.21
N SER A 339 12.47 -29.16 -5.43
CA SER A 339 13.70 -29.62 -6.08
C SER A 339 14.45 -30.66 -5.25
N VAL A 340 14.52 -30.48 -3.93
CA VAL A 340 15.09 -31.47 -3.00
C VAL A 340 14.27 -32.76 -3.06
N LEU A 341 12.95 -32.68 -2.90
CA LEU A 341 12.08 -33.86 -2.93
C LEU A 341 12.15 -34.65 -4.24
N MET A 342 12.27 -33.96 -5.38
CA MET A 342 12.45 -34.61 -6.69
C MET A 342 13.80 -35.32 -6.76
N ARG A 343 14.88 -34.70 -6.27
CA ARG A 343 16.22 -35.30 -6.25
C ARG A 343 16.27 -36.56 -5.39
N GLU A 344 15.59 -36.54 -4.24
CA GLU A 344 15.49 -37.70 -3.34
C GLU A 344 14.41 -38.72 -3.77
N GLY A 345 13.80 -38.55 -4.94
CA GLY A 345 12.80 -39.48 -5.49
C GLY A 345 11.48 -39.55 -4.70
N LYS A 346 11.21 -38.59 -3.80
CA LYS A 346 10.01 -38.57 -2.94
C LYS A 346 8.76 -38.04 -3.66
N ILE A 347 8.94 -37.27 -4.73
CA ILE A 347 7.85 -36.79 -5.59
C ILE A 347 8.21 -36.93 -7.06
N ASN A 348 7.20 -37.04 -7.91
CA ASN A 348 7.36 -37.12 -9.36
C ASN A 348 7.95 -35.80 -9.92
N PRO A 349 9.00 -35.84 -10.78
CA PRO A 349 9.49 -34.66 -11.50
C PRO A 349 8.43 -33.94 -12.36
N ASP A 350 7.44 -34.66 -12.88
CA ASP A 350 6.39 -34.14 -13.79
C ASP A 350 5.15 -33.62 -13.04
N ILE A 351 5.26 -33.29 -11.75
CA ILE A 351 4.15 -32.69 -11.01
C ILE A 351 3.68 -31.39 -11.67
N GLN A 352 2.40 -31.06 -11.48
CA GLN A 352 1.85 -29.75 -11.84
C GLN A 352 2.47 -28.66 -10.96
N LEU A 353 3.64 -28.17 -11.36
CA LEU A 353 4.51 -27.30 -10.56
C LEU A 353 3.78 -26.05 -10.06
N LEU A 354 3.03 -25.37 -10.94
CA LEU A 354 2.25 -24.20 -10.55
C LEU A 354 1.27 -24.53 -9.44
N HIS A 355 0.56 -25.66 -9.53
CA HIS A 355 -0.39 -26.09 -8.51
C HIS A 355 0.31 -26.41 -7.17
N ALA A 356 1.48 -27.06 -7.22
CA ALA A 356 2.29 -27.36 -6.04
C ALA A 356 2.78 -26.08 -5.32
N LEU A 357 2.99 -24.99 -6.07
CA LEU A 357 3.36 -23.69 -5.51
C LEU A 357 2.18 -22.94 -4.89
N LEU A 358 0.93 -23.38 -5.06
CA LEU A 358 -0.25 -22.67 -4.54
C LEU A 358 -0.56 -23.02 -3.08
N GLY A 359 -1.33 -22.14 -2.45
CA GLY A 359 -1.89 -22.35 -1.12
C GLY A 359 -1.14 -21.64 0.01
N SER A 360 -1.68 -21.79 1.22
CA SER A 360 -1.12 -21.16 2.43
C SER A 360 0.23 -21.76 2.82
N ALA A 361 0.99 -21.07 3.67
CA ALA A 361 2.22 -21.61 4.25
C ALA A 361 1.98 -22.95 4.95
N LYS A 362 0.93 -23.03 5.78
CA LYS A 362 0.50 -24.26 6.47
C LYS A 362 0.18 -25.40 5.50
N THR A 363 -0.58 -25.12 4.44
CA THR A 363 -0.96 -26.13 3.44
C THR A 363 0.27 -26.65 2.70
N PHE A 364 1.20 -25.77 2.32
CA PHE A 364 2.44 -26.19 1.66
C PHE A 364 3.33 -27.00 2.60
N SER A 365 3.52 -26.52 3.85
CA SER A 365 4.35 -27.19 4.86
C SER A 365 3.86 -28.62 5.11
N GLY A 366 2.57 -28.79 5.40
CA GLY A 366 2.01 -30.11 5.65
C GLY A 366 2.13 -31.07 4.45
N ARG A 367 2.11 -30.56 3.22
CA ARG A 367 2.20 -31.39 2.01
C ARG A 367 3.63 -31.80 1.66
N TYR A 368 4.59 -30.89 1.80
CA TYR A 368 5.93 -31.03 1.21
C TYR A 368 7.09 -30.87 2.21
N VAL A 369 6.84 -30.34 3.40
CA VAL A 369 7.89 -30.15 4.42
C VAL A 369 7.68 -31.15 5.54
N ASP A 370 6.63 -30.97 6.35
CA ASP A 370 6.36 -31.77 7.56
C ASP A 370 6.24 -33.26 7.22
N ARG A 371 5.60 -33.58 6.08
CA ARG A 371 5.43 -34.95 5.58
C ARG A 371 6.75 -35.69 5.33
N PHE A 372 7.80 -34.97 4.95
CA PHE A 372 9.07 -35.56 4.52
C PHE A 372 10.24 -35.18 5.42
N ALA A 373 10.05 -34.35 6.44
CA ALA A 373 11.13 -33.83 7.28
C ALA A 373 11.93 -34.91 8.01
N ALA A 374 11.31 -36.04 8.37
CA ALA A 374 12.01 -37.15 9.01
C ALA A 374 12.91 -37.92 8.02
N ASP A 375 12.43 -38.12 6.79
CA ASP A 375 13.14 -38.87 5.74
C ASP A 375 14.17 -38.03 4.98
N VAL A 376 13.87 -36.74 4.81
CA VAL A 376 14.66 -35.77 4.03
C VAL A 376 14.75 -34.45 4.81
N PRO A 377 15.63 -34.36 5.82
CA PRO A 377 15.75 -33.16 6.67
C PRO A 377 16.02 -31.86 5.90
N ASP A 378 16.71 -31.95 4.75
CA ASP A 378 17.00 -30.85 3.83
C ASP A 378 15.75 -30.03 3.42
N VAL A 379 14.55 -30.62 3.41
CA VAL A 379 13.33 -29.87 3.04
C VAL A 379 13.01 -28.75 4.03
N VAL A 380 13.38 -28.91 5.31
CA VAL A 380 13.21 -27.87 6.32
C VAL A 380 14.15 -26.72 6.04
N GLU A 381 15.42 -27.01 5.78
CA GLU A 381 16.43 -26.00 5.44
C GLU A 381 16.10 -25.28 4.12
N ALA A 382 15.57 -25.99 3.13
CA ALA A 382 15.09 -25.41 1.88
C ALA A 382 13.89 -24.47 2.11
N TYR A 383 12.95 -24.86 2.96
CA TYR A 383 11.78 -24.04 3.28
C TYR A 383 12.14 -22.76 4.06
N GLU A 384 13.16 -22.84 4.92
CA GLU A 384 13.75 -21.70 5.63
C GLU A 384 14.63 -20.81 4.73
N GLY A 385 14.88 -21.23 3.49
CA GLY A 385 15.68 -20.49 2.51
C GLY A 385 17.19 -20.63 2.68
N LYS A 386 17.66 -21.61 3.48
CA LYS A 386 19.09 -21.92 3.65
C LYS A 386 19.64 -22.66 2.43
N ILE A 387 18.82 -23.51 1.80
CA ILE A 387 19.15 -24.15 0.52
C ILE A 387 18.61 -23.30 -0.63
N LYS A 388 19.50 -22.83 -1.50
CA LYS A 388 19.13 -22.05 -2.69
C LYS A 388 18.62 -22.97 -3.81
N PHE A 389 17.49 -22.60 -4.41
CA PHE A 389 17.00 -23.24 -5.63
C PHE A 389 17.98 -23.00 -6.80
N LYS A 390 18.43 -24.08 -7.44
CA LYS A 390 19.38 -24.06 -8.57
C LYS A 390 18.75 -24.48 -9.91
N GLY A 391 17.41 -24.54 -9.98
CA GLY A 391 16.69 -25.14 -11.10
C GLY A 391 16.30 -26.60 -10.82
N PHE A 392 15.28 -27.08 -11.53
CA PHE A 392 14.92 -28.50 -11.54
C PHE A 392 15.86 -29.23 -12.52
N LYS A 393 16.57 -30.27 -12.07
CA LYS A 393 17.40 -31.10 -12.97
C LYS A 393 16.49 -32.00 -13.80
N GLY A 394 16.61 -32.01 -15.13
CA GLY A 394 15.94 -33.01 -16.00
C GLY A 394 15.23 -32.50 -17.27
N GLN A 395 15.07 -31.20 -17.50
CA GLN A 395 14.49 -30.70 -18.75
C GLN A 395 15.58 -30.13 -19.68
N GLY A 396 16.17 -31.00 -20.51
CA GLY A 396 17.05 -30.61 -21.61
C GLY A 396 18.52 -31.00 -21.47
N GLN A 397 18.80 -32.30 -21.39
CA GLN A 397 19.99 -32.91 -22.00
C GLN A 397 19.55 -34.25 -22.60
N GLY A 398 19.12 -34.19 -23.85
CA GLY A 398 18.69 -35.34 -24.63
C GLY A 398 19.01 -35.08 -26.10
N VAL A 399 20.20 -35.53 -26.48
CA VAL A 399 20.84 -35.58 -27.82
C VAL A 399 21.24 -34.25 -28.45
#